data_AF-Q9HN18-F1
#
_entry.id   AF-Q9HN18-F1
#
_cell.length_a   1.000
_cell.length_b   1.000
_cell.length_c   1.000
_cell.angle_alpha   90.00
_cell.angle_beta   90.00
_cell.angle_gamma   90.00
#
_symmetry.space_group_name_H-M   'P 1'
#
loop_
_entity.id
_entity.type
_entity.pdbx_description
1 polymer ?
#
loop_
_entity_poly.entity_id
_entity_poly.type
_entity_poly.pdbx_seq_one_letter_code
_entity_poly.pdbx_strand_id
1 'polypeptide(L)'
;MPQDTTNPSTGTAEQRTATDTTVQLRAGWQGRFYEDFAVGDVYKHPYGRTVTETDNVWFTNLTMNANPMHFNAAYASGTEFDERLVNGLFVIALSVGMSVVDVSANATANLGYDDIQHHAPVFHGDTLFAESEVLSKRESESRPHVGMVTTELRTYTQDGELVLSLERTPMVRKRGAADPSAARPPGWPAGVGTQPDAERTVPDGESR
;
A
#
# COMPACT_ATOMS: atom_id res chain seq x y z
N MET A 1 5.52 24.57 79.18
CA MET A 1 4.99 25.94 79.40
C MET A 1 6.16 26.92 79.43
N PRO A 2 6.21 27.95 78.58
CA PRO A 2 5.69 28.12 77.21
C PRO A 2 6.84 27.99 76.16
N GLN A 3 6.64 27.51 74.93
CA GLN A 3 6.07 28.16 73.72
C GLN A 3 6.92 29.34 73.17
N ASP A 4 7.50 29.21 71.96
CA ASP A 4 7.03 29.79 70.66
C ASP A 4 7.93 31.00 70.31
N THR A 5 8.16 31.49 69.08
CA THR A 5 7.97 31.05 67.66
C THR A 5 9.29 31.42 66.89
N THR A 6 9.54 31.26 65.58
CA THR A 6 8.78 30.79 64.39
C THR A 6 9.76 30.19 63.35
N ASN A 7 9.26 29.50 62.33
CA ASN A 7 9.87 29.38 60.99
C ASN A 7 9.04 30.30 60.06
N PRO A 8 9.61 31.04 59.07
CA PRO A 8 9.64 30.48 57.71
C PRO A 8 10.76 31.00 56.78
N SER A 9 11.35 30.11 55.96
CA SER A 9 11.55 30.36 54.52
C SER A 9 11.66 29.01 53.79
N THR A 10 10.54 28.50 53.30
CA THR A 10 10.20 28.51 51.86
C THR A 10 11.29 27.88 51.00
N GLY A 11 11.20 26.55 50.81
CA GLY A 11 11.95 25.87 49.78
C GLY A 11 11.56 26.39 48.40
N THR A 12 12.54 26.74 47.59
CA THR A 12 12.34 27.08 46.17
C THR A 12 12.04 25.79 45.43
N ALA A 13 10.75 25.46 45.28
CA ALA A 13 10.33 24.45 44.32
C ALA A 13 10.67 24.98 42.93
N GLU A 14 11.68 24.40 42.27
CA GLU A 14 11.93 24.65 40.86
C GLU A 14 10.68 24.26 40.08
N GLN A 15 9.94 25.26 39.58
CA GLN A 15 8.85 25.03 38.65
C GLN A 15 9.45 24.47 37.37
N ARG A 16 9.43 23.14 37.24
CA ARG A 16 9.58 22.45 35.96
C ARG A 16 8.53 23.01 35.02
N THR A 17 8.94 23.89 34.11
CA THR A 17 8.08 24.38 33.05
C THR A 17 7.66 23.18 32.22
N ALA A 18 6.37 22.85 32.22
CA ALA A 18 5.84 21.83 31.32
C ALA A 18 6.18 22.26 29.89
N THR A 19 6.97 21.47 29.18
CA THR A 19 7.33 21.78 27.79
C THR A 19 6.10 21.53 26.93
N ASP A 20 5.31 22.59 26.71
CA ASP A 20 4.15 22.53 25.82
C ASP A 20 4.60 22.08 24.43
N THR A 21 4.27 20.83 24.11
CA THR A 21 4.74 20.13 22.92
C THR A 21 3.52 19.87 22.05
N THR A 22 3.11 20.87 21.28
CA THR A 22 2.00 20.80 20.35
C THR A 22 2.16 19.60 19.41
N VAL A 23 1.14 18.76 19.29
CA VAL A 23 1.22 17.58 18.41
C VAL A 23 1.19 18.01 16.94
N GLN A 24 2.24 17.65 16.19
CA GLN A 24 2.38 17.95 14.78
C GLN A 24 2.01 16.73 13.93
N LEU A 25 0.82 16.74 13.33
CA LEU A 25 0.41 15.71 12.36
C LEU A 25 1.19 15.89 11.04
N ARG A 26 1.80 14.80 10.55
CA ARG A 26 2.51 14.78 9.26
C ARG A 26 1.72 13.94 8.26
N ALA A 27 1.54 14.45 7.05
CA ALA A 27 0.96 13.67 5.96
C ALA A 27 1.96 12.57 5.51
N GLY A 28 1.52 11.32 5.49
CA GLY A 28 2.24 10.23 4.85
C GLY A 28 1.96 10.15 3.34
N TRP A 29 2.42 9.08 2.69
CA TRP A 29 1.97 8.74 1.34
C TRP A 29 0.47 8.41 1.34
N GLN A 30 -0.27 8.99 0.40
CA GLN A 30 -1.74 8.88 0.31
C GLN A 30 -2.20 8.26 -1.02
N GLY A 31 -1.28 7.69 -1.81
CA GLY A 31 -1.52 7.34 -3.20
C GLY A 31 -1.56 8.56 -4.14
N ARG A 32 -1.46 8.32 -5.44
CA ARG A 32 -1.69 9.35 -6.47
C ARG A 32 -3.17 9.66 -6.63
N PHE A 33 -3.47 10.91 -6.99
CA PHE A 33 -4.75 11.35 -7.53
C PHE A 33 -4.63 11.52 -9.05
N TYR A 34 -5.76 11.66 -9.74
CA TYR A 34 -5.81 11.79 -11.19
C TYR A 34 -4.82 12.84 -11.73
N GLU A 35 -4.67 13.98 -11.06
CA GLU A 35 -3.77 15.07 -11.47
C GLU A 35 -2.29 14.66 -11.50
N ASP A 36 -1.86 13.71 -10.67
CA ASP A 36 -0.44 13.37 -10.45
C ASP A 36 0.17 12.48 -11.55
N PHE A 37 -0.65 11.96 -12.47
CA PHE A 37 -0.22 11.08 -13.56
C PHE A 37 0.12 11.87 -14.83
N ALA A 38 1.30 11.68 -15.41
CA ALA A 38 1.61 12.08 -16.79
C ALA A 38 1.76 10.85 -17.70
N VAL A 39 1.42 10.98 -18.98
CA VAL A 39 1.63 9.90 -19.97
C VAL A 39 3.14 9.73 -20.20
N GLY A 40 3.61 8.49 -20.17
CA GLY A 40 5.03 8.14 -20.18
C GLY A 40 5.71 8.09 -18.80
N ASP A 41 5.00 8.42 -17.72
CA ASP A 41 5.52 8.17 -16.37
C ASP A 41 5.64 6.66 -16.10
N VAL A 42 6.74 6.23 -15.50
CA VAL A 42 6.93 4.85 -15.00
C VAL A 42 7.08 4.87 -13.48
N TYR A 43 6.26 4.09 -12.79
CA TYR A 43 6.31 3.93 -11.34
C TYR A 43 6.75 2.52 -10.97
N LYS A 44 7.97 2.38 -10.43
CA LYS A 44 8.44 1.14 -9.80
C LYS A 44 7.79 1.00 -8.43
N HIS A 45 7.05 -0.09 -8.24
CA HIS A 45 6.28 -0.29 -7.02
C HIS A 45 7.18 -0.70 -5.85
N PRO A 46 6.89 -0.20 -4.63
CA PRO A 46 7.71 -0.52 -3.47
C PRO A 46 7.56 -2.01 -3.09
N TYR A 47 8.68 -2.56 -2.62
CA TYR A 47 8.85 -3.94 -2.14
C TYR A 47 8.82 -5.01 -3.24
N GLY A 48 9.82 -5.89 -3.24
CA GLY A 48 9.72 -7.20 -3.89
C GLY A 48 9.02 -8.19 -2.97
N ARG A 49 8.34 -9.20 -3.54
CA ARG A 49 7.66 -10.25 -2.76
C ARG A 49 8.05 -11.64 -3.25
N THR A 50 8.71 -12.40 -2.38
CA THR A 50 8.97 -13.84 -2.57
C THR A 50 7.65 -14.62 -2.57
N VAL A 51 7.41 -15.39 -3.62
CA VAL A 51 6.27 -16.30 -3.75
C VAL A 51 6.61 -17.62 -3.08
N THR A 52 5.70 -18.11 -2.23
CA THR A 52 5.89 -19.36 -1.48
C THR A 52 4.94 -20.45 -1.97
N GLU A 53 5.24 -21.71 -1.63
CA GLU A 53 4.30 -22.82 -1.82
C GLU A 53 2.93 -22.53 -1.17
N THR A 54 2.93 -21.91 0.02
CA THR A 54 1.73 -21.50 0.75
C THR A 54 0.84 -20.60 -0.11
N ASP A 55 1.41 -19.58 -0.75
CA ASP A 55 0.67 -18.69 -1.65
C ASP A 55 -0.04 -19.47 -2.77
N ASN A 56 0.71 -20.37 -3.43
CA ASN A 56 0.21 -21.14 -4.56
C ASN A 56 -0.93 -22.08 -4.16
N VAL A 57 -0.75 -22.82 -3.05
CA VAL A 57 -1.76 -23.76 -2.53
C VAL A 57 -3.02 -23.03 -2.06
N TRP A 58 -2.88 -21.93 -1.31
CA TRP A 58 -4.03 -21.17 -0.82
C TRP A 58 -4.83 -20.56 -1.97
N PHE A 59 -4.17 -19.91 -2.92
CA PHE A 59 -4.86 -19.28 -4.05
C PHE A 59 -5.53 -20.32 -4.94
N THR A 60 -4.84 -21.40 -5.27
CA THR A 60 -5.36 -22.49 -6.12
C THR A 60 -6.59 -23.16 -5.51
N ASN A 61 -6.60 -23.39 -4.19
CA ASN A 61 -7.76 -23.90 -3.46
C ASN A 61 -8.90 -22.87 -3.43
N LEU A 62 -8.61 -21.59 -3.12
CA LEU A 62 -9.61 -20.52 -3.05
C LEU A 62 -10.33 -20.28 -4.38
N THR A 63 -9.61 -20.41 -5.51
CA THR A 63 -10.17 -20.24 -6.86
C THR A 63 -10.68 -21.54 -7.48
N MET A 64 -10.62 -22.68 -6.76
CA MET A 64 -10.93 -24.01 -7.29
C MET A 64 -10.19 -24.37 -8.60
N ASN A 65 -8.95 -23.89 -8.77
CA ASN A 65 -8.15 -24.22 -9.96
C ASN A 65 -7.62 -25.66 -9.83
N ALA A 66 -8.33 -26.62 -10.44
CA ALA A 66 -8.02 -28.05 -10.33
C ALA A 66 -6.88 -28.53 -11.26
N ASN A 67 -6.07 -27.64 -11.85
CA ASN A 67 -4.93 -28.05 -12.67
C ASN A 67 -3.80 -28.65 -11.78
N PRO A 68 -3.44 -29.94 -11.96
CA PRO A 68 -2.44 -30.61 -11.12
C PRO A 68 -1.05 -29.97 -11.16
N MET A 69 -0.73 -29.17 -12.19
CA MET A 69 0.52 -28.43 -12.28
C MET A 69 0.80 -27.54 -11.04
N HIS A 70 -0.24 -27.06 -10.34
CA HIS A 70 -0.07 -26.14 -9.21
C HIS A 70 0.05 -26.84 -7.84
N PHE A 71 -0.32 -28.12 -7.74
CA PHE A 71 -0.41 -28.82 -6.43
C PHE A 71 0.14 -30.26 -6.40
N ASN A 72 0.30 -30.94 -7.54
CA ASN A 72 0.78 -32.31 -7.59
C ASN A 72 2.24 -32.38 -8.05
N ALA A 73 3.17 -32.49 -7.10
CA ALA A 73 4.61 -32.52 -7.39
C ALA A 73 5.01 -33.72 -8.26
N ALA A 74 4.45 -34.91 -8.03
CA ALA A 74 4.76 -36.12 -8.81
C ALA A 74 4.20 -36.07 -10.24
N TYR A 75 3.21 -35.22 -10.50
CA TYR A 75 2.76 -34.90 -11.86
C TYR A 75 3.70 -33.87 -12.51
N ALA A 76 4.05 -32.80 -11.79
CA ALA A 76 4.89 -31.73 -12.29
C ALA A 76 6.32 -32.18 -12.67
N SER A 77 6.92 -33.08 -11.87
CA SER A 77 8.22 -33.73 -12.17
C SER A 77 8.19 -34.68 -13.39
N GLY A 78 7.02 -34.89 -14.00
CA GLY A 78 6.86 -35.58 -15.28
C GLY A 78 6.76 -34.64 -16.47
N THR A 79 6.93 -33.33 -16.27
CA THR A 79 6.77 -32.28 -17.30
C THR A 79 8.07 -31.52 -17.53
N GLU A 80 8.11 -30.67 -18.56
CA GLU A 80 9.30 -29.87 -18.90
C GLU A 80 9.74 -28.87 -17.82
N PHE A 81 8.86 -28.58 -16.85
CA PHE A 81 9.14 -27.64 -15.76
C PHE A 81 9.83 -28.28 -14.54
N ASP A 82 9.78 -29.62 -14.40
CA ASP A 82 10.26 -30.46 -13.27
C ASP A 82 9.68 -30.12 -11.86
N GLU A 83 9.16 -28.91 -11.66
CA GLU A 83 8.51 -28.43 -10.44
C GLU A 83 7.11 -27.85 -10.72
N ARG A 84 6.27 -27.76 -9.68
CA ARG A 84 4.94 -27.15 -9.73
C ARG A 84 5.01 -25.66 -10.04
N LEU A 85 4.36 -25.24 -11.12
CA LEU A 85 4.22 -23.82 -11.43
C LEU A 85 3.32 -23.10 -10.41
N VAL A 86 3.66 -21.84 -10.13
CA VAL A 86 2.75 -20.88 -9.51
C VAL A 86 1.57 -20.61 -10.45
N ASN A 87 0.37 -20.58 -9.90
CA ASN A 87 -0.87 -20.29 -10.63
C ASN A 87 -0.80 -18.90 -11.28
N GLY A 88 -0.92 -18.82 -12.61
CA GLY A 88 -0.81 -17.54 -13.34
C GLY A 88 -1.80 -16.48 -12.88
N LEU A 89 -3.01 -16.87 -12.45
CA LEU A 89 -3.99 -15.94 -11.90
C LEU A 89 -3.57 -15.36 -10.54
N PHE A 90 -2.77 -16.09 -9.75
CA PHE A 90 -2.13 -15.56 -8.56
C PHE A 90 -1.06 -14.53 -8.92
N VAL A 91 -0.25 -14.79 -9.96
CA VAL A 91 0.76 -13.83 -10.43
C VAL A 91 0.09 -12.52 -10.85
N ILE A 92 -1.01 -12.57 -11.61
CA ILE A 92 -1.82 -11.40 -11.96
C ILE A 92 -2.31 -10.67 -10.70
N ALA A 93 -2.96 -11.39 -9.78
CA ALA A 93 -3.52 -10.80 -8.55
C ALA A 93 -2.44 -10.14 -7.66
N LEU A 94 -1.27 -10.77 -7.56
CA LEU A 94 -0.12 -10.25 -6.82
C LEU A 94 0.44 -8.98 -7.48
N SER A 95 0.76 -9.01 -8.78
CA SER A 95 1.28 -7.85 -9.51
C SER A 95 0.31 -6.65 -9.47
N VAL A 96 -0.98 -6.92 -9.65
CA VAL A 96 -2.04 -5.92 -9.51
C VAL A 96 -2.09 -5.36 -8.08
N GLY A 97 -1.92 -6.22 -7.07
CA GLY A 97 -1.83 -5.84 -5.66
C GLY A 97 -0.65 -4.94 -5.33
N MET A 98 0.54 -5.28 -5.83
CA MET A 98 1.78 -4.50 -5.62
C MET A 98 1.63 -3.07 -6.18
N SER A 99 0.99 -2.93 -7.34
CA SER A 99 0.77 -1.64 -8.00
C SER A 99 -0.36 -0.79 -7.38
N VAL A 100 -1.13 -1.29 -6.40
CA VAL A 100 -2.24 -0.54 -5.80
C VAL A 100 -1.75 0.76 -5.13
N VAL A 101 -0.67 0.67 -4.36
CA VAL A 101 -0.12 1.80 -3.57
C VAL A 101 0.19 3.03 -4.41
N ASP A 102 0.60 2.83 -5.66
CA ASP A 102 1.00 3.90 -6.57
C ASP A 102 -0.11 4.39 -7.50
N VAL A 103 -0.92 3.45 -8.02
CA VAL A 103 -1.76 3.69 -9.21
C VAL A 103 -3.26 3.63 -8.91
N SER A 104 -3.71 2.86 -7.92
CA SER A 104 -5.15 2.64 -7.68
C SER A 104 -5.62 2.81 -6.23
N ALA A 105 -4.77 3.26 -5.31
CA ALA A 105 -5.14 3.55 -3.91
C ALA A 105 -6.29 4.58 -3.79
N ASN A 106 -6.38 5.55 -4.71
CA ASN A 106 -7.48 6.51 -4.81
C ASN A 106 -8.44 6.22 -5.98
N ALA A 107 -8.44 4.99 -6.53
CA ALA A 107 -9.41 4.59 -7.54
C ALA A 107 -10.78 4.27 -6.93
N THR A 108 -11.85 4.59 -7.67
CA THR A 108 -13.23 4.18 -7.32
C THR A 108 -13.59 2.82 -7.88
N ALA A 109 -12.98 2.43 -9.00
CA ALA A 109 -13.14 1.13 -9.65
C ALA A 109 -11.96 0.87 -10.60
N ASN A 110 -11.67 -0.40 -10.88
CA ASN A 110 -10.90 -0.79 -12.06
C ASN A 110 -11.90 -1.18 -13.17
N LEU A 111 -11.74 -0.63 -14.38
CA LEU A 111 -12.72 -0.81 -15.46
C LEU A 111 -12.46 -2.05 -16.33
N GLY A 112 -11.20 -2.48 -16.42
CA GLY A 112 -10.76 -3.57 -17.29
C GLY A 112 -9.33 -3.98 -17.02
N TYR A 113 -9.01 -5.20 -17.44
CA TYR A 113 -7.66 -5.72 -17.63
C TYR A 113 -7.60 -6.24 -19.05
N ASP A 114 -6.63 -5.75 -19.82
CA ASP A 114 -6.51 -5.95 -21.25
C ASP A 114 -5.08 -6.43 -21.56
N ASP A 115 -4.85 -7.03 -22.74
CA ASP A 115 -3.53 -7.48 -23.23
C ASP A 115 -2.63 -8.23 -22.23
N ILE A 116 -3.25 -9.10 -21.43
CA ILE A 116 -2.58 -9.94 -20.43
C ILE A 116 -1.71 -11.01 -21.12
N GLN A 117 -0.41 -11.03 -20.80
CA GLN A 117 0.56 -12.02 -21.30
C GLN A 117 1.39 -12.61 -20.17
N HIS A 118 1.48 -13.93 -20.12
CA HIS A 118 2.45 -14.67 -19.29
C HIS A 118 3.67 -14.99 -20.14
N HIS A 119 4.81 -14.36 -19.81
CA HIS A 119 6.03 -14.43 -20.62
C HIS A 119 6.96 -15.57 -20.20
N ALA A 120 7.00 -15.87 -18.90
CA ALA A 120 7.83 -16.91 -18.29
C ALA A 120 7.08 -17.56 -17.11
N PRO A 121 7.38 -18.83 -16.77
CA PRO A 121 6.87 -19.48 -15.56
C PRO A 121 7.35 -18.75 -14.29
N VAL A 122 6.60 -18.93 -13.20
CA VAL A 122 7.00 -18.50 -11.85
C VAL A 122 7.00 -19.73 -10.95
N PHE A 123 8.03 -19.90 -10.13
CA PHE A 123 8.27 -21.04 -9.25
C PHE A 123 8.21 -20.62 -7.76
N HIS A 124 8.36 -21.59 -6.86
CA HIS A 124 8.42 -21.31 -5.42
C HIS A 124 9.82 -20.78 -5.07
N GLY A 125 9.89 -19.63 -4.40
CA GLY A 125 11.14 -18.92 -4.11
C GLY A 125 11.44 -17.72 -5.02
N ASP A 126 10.74 -17.58 -6.15
CA ASP A 126 10.86 -16.39 -6.99
C ASP A 126 10.37 -15.14 -6.25
N THR A 127 11.15 -14.06 -6.32
CA THR A 127 10.83 -12.76 -5.75
C THR A 127 10.40 -11.82 -6.86
N LEU A 128 9.10 -11.52 -6.89
CA LEU A 128 8.52 -10.66 -7.90
C LEU A 128 8.66 -9.18 -7.55
N PHE A 129 8.93 -8.38 -8.58
CA PHE A 129 8.97 -6.92 -8.60
C PHE A 129 8.04 -6.43 -9.70
N ALA A 130 7.40 -5.27 -9.52
CA ALA A 130 6.46 -4.74 -10.51
C ALA A 130 6.65 -3.25 -10.75
N GLU A 131 6.34 -2.80 -11.97
CA GLU A 131 6.27 -1.39 -12.34
C GLU A 131 5.08 -1.12 -13.26
N SER A 132 4.55 0.10 -13.22
CA SER A 132 3.46 0.55 -14.10
C SER A 132 3.88 1.75 -14.93
N GLU A 133 3.68 1.69 -16.25
CA GLU A 133 3.86 2.80 -17.19
C GLU A 133 2.50 3.41 -17.57
N VAL A 134 2.36 4.74 -17.57
CA VAL A 134 1.12 5.43 -17.94
C VAL A 134 0.99 5.57 -19.45
N LEU A 135 0.16 4.72 -20.06
CA LEU A 135 -0.08 4.72 -21.51
C LEU A 135 -1.05 5.83 -21.95
N SER A 136 -2.12 6.04 -21.17
CA SER A 136 -3.12 7.06 -21.50
C SER A 136 -3.82 7.62 -20.27
N LYS A 137 -4.38 8.83 -20.42
CA LYS A 137 -5.09 9.55 -19.35
C LYS A 137 -6.18 10.42 -19.95
N ARG A 138 -7.41 10.33 -19.42
CA ARG A 138 -8.56 11.16 -19.84
C ARG A 138 -9.52 11.44 -18.69
N GLU A 139 -10.22 12.56 -18.73
CA GLU A 139 -11.26 12.85 -17.75
C GLU A 139 -12.54 12.04 -18.01
N SER A 140 -13.40 11.91 -17.00
CA SER A 140 -14.72 11.32 -17.19
C SER A 140 -15.74 12.39 -17.56
N GLU A 141 -16.30 12.28 -18.77
CA GLU A 141 -17.36 13.16 -19.30
C GLU A 141 -18.62 13.19 -18.44
N SER A 142 -18.95 12.09 -17.76
CA SER A 142 -20.17 11.94 -16.94
C SER A 142 -19.93 12.02 -15.43
N ARG A 143 -18.67 12.03 -14.98
CA ARG A 143 -18.31 12.01 -13.54
C ARG A 143 -17.14 12.97 -13.26
N PRO A 144 -17.38 14.28 -13.04
CA PRO A 144 -16.31 15.28 -12.98
C PRO A 144 -15.30 15.11 -11.83
N HIS A 145 -15.60 14.24 -10.85
CA HIS A 145 -14.75 13.92 -9.70
C HIS A 145 -13.73 12.80 -9.95
N VAL A 146 -13.68 12.23 -11.16
CA VAL A 146 -12.76 11.14 -11.56
C VAL A 146 -12.24 11.32 -12.97
N GLY A 147 -11.12 10.67 -13.28
CA GLY A 147 -10.66 10.39 -14.64
C GLY A 147 -10.17 8.96 -14.77
N MET A 148 -10.00 8.51 -16.00
CA MET A 148 -9.45 7.19 -16.32
C MET A 148 -7.97 7.33 -16.64
N VAL A 149 -7.17 6.42 -16.08
CA VAL A 149 -5.74 6.29 -16.34
C VAL A 149 -5.53 4.86 -16.81
N THR A 150 -4.95 4.65 -17.98
CA THR A 150 -4.57 3.33 -18.49
C THR A 150 -3.07 3.14 -18.29
N THR A 151 -2.69 2.01 -17.69
CA THR A 151 -1.29 1.68 -17.40
C THR A 151 -0.91 0.29 -17.89
N GLU A 152 0.26 0.15 -18.52
CA GLU A 152 0.92 -1.15 -18.67
C GLU A 152 1.57 -1.51 -17.33
N LEU A 153 1.21 -2.65 -16.75
CA LEU A 153 1.84 -3.23 -15.57
C LEU A 153 2.78 -4.35 -16.03
N ARG A 154 4.07 -4.24 -15.71
CA ARG A 154 5.12 -5.23 -16.00
C ARG A 154 5.64 -5.84 -14.70
N THR A 155 5.86 -7.15 -14.67
CA THR A 155 6.35 -7.90 -13.50
C THR A 155 7.58 -8.70 -13.84
N TYR A 156 8.59 -8.64 -12.98
CA TYR A 156 9.90 -9.26 -13.16
C TYR A 156 10.29 -10.12 -11.96
N THR A 157 11.14 -11.13 -12.16
CA THR A 157 11.82 -11.86 -11.06
C THR A 157 13.02 -11.07 -10.51
N GLN A 158 13.68 -11.61 -9.46
CA GLN A 158 14.95 -11.11 -8.94
C GLN A 158 16.08 -11.03 -9.98
N ASP A 159 16.04 -11.87 -11.01
CA ASP A 159 17.05 -11.95 -12.06
C ASP A 159 16.74 -11.02 -13.26
N GLY A 160 15.62 -10.27 -13.18
CA GLY A 160 15.19 -9.33 -14.21
C GLY A 160 14.41 -9.96 -15.37
N GLU A 161 14.04 -11.24 -15.28
CA GLU A 161 13.20 -11.90 -16.26
C GLU A 161 11.76 -11.38 -16.18
N LEU A 162 11.19 -10.94 -17.31
CA LEU A 162 9.79 -10.52 -17.41
C LEU A 162 8.89 -11.76 -17.35
N VAL A 163 7.97 -11.82 -16.38
CA VAL A 163 7.05 -12.96 -16.19
C VAL A 163 5.60 -12.64 -16.56
N LEU A 164 5.19 -11.37 -16.45
CA LEU A 164 3.83 -10.91 -16.72
C LEU A 164 3.85 -9.48 -17.29
N SER A 165 3.04 -9.24 -18.33
CA SER A 165 2.55 -7.90 -18.67
C SER A 165 1.02 -7.89 -18.74
N LEU A 166 0.40 -6.75 -18.46
CA LEU A 166 -1.01 -6.49 -18.75
C LEU A 166 -1.28 -4.99 -18.84
N GLU A 167 -2.30 -4.58 -19.58
CA GLU A 167 -2.90 -3.26 -19.45
C GLU A 167 -4.01 -3.26 -18.40
N ARG A 168 -4.18 -2.14 -17.69
CA ARG A 168 -5.34 -1.93 -16.80
C ARG A 168 -5.79 -0.49 -16.80
N THR A 169 -7.09 -0.28 -16.61
CA THR A 169 -7.70 1.07 -16.60
C THR A 169 -8.47 1.37 -15.30
N PRO A 170 -7.80 1.83 -14.22
CA PRO A 170 -8.45 2.43 -13.07
C PRO A 170 -9.17 3.75 -13.36
N MET A 171 -10.31 3.94 -12.68
CA MET A 171 -11.01 5.21 -12.55
C MET A 171 -10.54 5.91 -11.27
N VAL A 172 -9.61 6.87 -11.39
CA VAL A 172 -8.92 7.54 -10.28
C VAL A 172 -9.65 8.84 -9.89
N ARG A 173 -9.79 9.09 -8.58
CA ARG A 173 -10.35 10.34 -8.05
C ARG A 173 -9.48 11.55 -8.39
N LYS A 174 -10.11 12.68 -8.67
CA LYS A 174 -9.48 14.01 -8.68
C LYS A 174 -9.21 14.47 -7.26
N ARG A 175 -8.05 15.10 -7.00
CA ARG A 175 -7.61 15.53 -5.66
C ARG A 175 -8.63 16.44 -4.98
N GLY A 176 -9.17 17.42 -5.69
CA GLY A 176 -10.16 18.36 -5.16
C GLY A 176 -11.50 17.74 -4.76
N ALA A 177 -11.81 16.51 -5.20
CA ALA A 177 -12.99 15.77 -4.77
C ALA A 177 -12.76 14.87 -3.55
N ALA A 178 -11.49 14.64 -3.18
CA ALA A 178 -11.11 13.84 -2.02
C ALA A 178 -10.72 14.70 -0.80
N ASP A 179 -10.23 15.92 -1.04
CA ASP A 179 -9.78 16.90 -0.03
C ASP A 179 -8.96 16.27 1.13
N PRO A 180 -7.87 15.54 0.81
CA PRO A 180 -7.15 14.77 1.82
C PRO A 180 -6.24 15.68 2.67
N SER A 181 -6.14 15.38 3.96
CA SER A 181 -5.29 16.12 4.89
C SER A 181 -4.54 15.18 5.85
N ALA A 182 -3.58 15.70 6.61
CA ALA A 182 -2.88 14.91 7.63
C ALA A 182 -3.81 14.41 8.76
N ALA A 183 -4.89 15.15 9.04
CA ALA A 183 -5.94 14.76 10.01
C ALA A 183 -6.98 13.81 9.42
N ARG A 184 -7.11 13.79 8.09
CA ARG A 184 -8.08 12.98 7.35
C ARG A 184 -7.46 12.43 6.07
N PRO A 185 -6.53 11.46 6.16
CA PRO A 185 -6.07 10.74 4.98
C PRO A 185 -7.20 9.87 4.39
N PRO A 186 -7.05 9.38 3.14
CA PRO A 186 -8.06 8.52 2.51
C PRO A 186 -8.48 7.34 3.40
N GLY A 187 -9.79 7.21 3.63
CA GLY A 187 -10.38 6.16 4.47
C GLY A 187 -10.47 6.47 5.99
N TRP A 188 -9.84 7.55 6.48
CA TRP A 188 -9.92 7.90 7.90
C TRP A 188 -11.19 8.70 8.25
N PRO A 189 -11.97 8.33 9.28
CA PRO A 189 -13.13 9.10 9.71
C PRO A 189 -12.75 10.43 10.37
N ALA A 190 -13.60 11.45 10.25
CA ALA A 190 -13.40 12.73 10.93
C ALA A 190 -13.52 12.56 12.46
N GLY A 191 -12.67 13.27 13.22
CA GLY A 191 -12.70 13.25 14.69
C GLY A 191 -12.13 11.99 15.36
N VAL A 192 -11.65 11.00 14.59
CA VAL A 192 -11.03 9.78 15.14
C VAL A 192 -9.53 9.98 15.33
N GLY A 193 -9.02 9.63 16.51
CA GLY A 193 -7.60 9.76 16.86
C GLY A 193 -7.18 11.21 17.13
N THR A 194 -5.87 11.46 17.16
CA THR A 194 -5.32 12.79 17.45
C THR A 194 -5.68 13.79 16.35
N GLN A 195 -6.31 14.89 16.73
CA GLN A 195 -6.66 15.99 15.84
C GLN A 195 -5.52 17.03 15.77
N PRO A 196 -5.51 17.92 14.76
CA PRO A 196 -4.69 19.13 14.79
C PRO A 196 -4.93 19.90 16.09
N ASP A 197 -3.89 20.54 16.61
CA ASP A 197 -3.93 21.41 17.78
C ASP A 197 -4.39 20.74 19.10
N ALA A 198 -4.40 19.41 19.16
CA ALA A 198 -4.61 18.67 20.40
C ALA A 198 -3.43 18.86 21.36
N GLU A 199 -3.66 19.59 22.46
CA GLU A 199 -2.72 19.67 23.59
C GLU A 199 -2.45 18.27 24.16
N ARG A 200 -1.16 17.91 24.31
CA ARG A 200 -0.76 16.66 24.95
C ARG A 200 -0.21 16.93 26.34
N THR A 201 -1.08 16.89 27.35
CA THR A 201 -0.65 16.81 28.75
C THR A 201 0.17 15.53 28.94
N VAL A 202 1.49 15.67 29.09
CA VAL A 202 2.36 14.57 29.47
C VAL A 202 2.17 14.35 30.97
N PRO A 203 1.76 13.16 31.45
CA PRO A 203 1.75 12.88 32.87
C PRO A 203 3.17 13.01 33.41
N ASP A 204 3.37 13.76 34.51
CA ASP A 204 4.66 13.83 35.18
C ASP A 204 5.14 12.41 35.50
N GLY A 205 6.35 12.09 35.05
CA GLY A 205 6.80 10.70 34.94
C GLY A 205 6.83 9.98 36.28
N GLU A 206 6.06 8.90 36.40
CA GLU A 206 6.29 7.90 37.45
C GLU A 206 7.67 7.28 37.23
N SER A 207 8.63 7.66 38.07
CA SER A 207 9.92 6.99 38.18
C SER A 207 9.73 5.56 38.69
N ARG A 208 10.10 4.57 37.88
CA ARG A 208 10.38 3.19 38.27
C ARG A 208 11.65 2.71 37.57
#